data_AF-A0A1C5PS80-F1
#
_entry.id   AF-A0A1C5PS80-F1
#
_cell.length_a   1.000
_cell.length_b   1.000
_cell.length_c   1.000
_cell.angle_alpha   90.00
_cell.angle_beta   90.00
_cell.angle_gamma   90.00
#
_symmetry.space_group_name_H-M   'P 1'
#
loop_
_entity.id
_entity.type
_entity.pdbx_description
1 polymer ?
#
loop_
_entity_poly.entity_id
_entity_poly.type
_entity_poly.pdbx_seq_one_letter_code
_entity_poly.pdbx_strand_id
1 'polypeptide(L)'
;MNFYGVVIAVITFMIIGVFHPIVIKAEYHLTERCWPLFLAAGIVLIGGSVLASNTMLSCVLGVTGCSCMWSIKELREQKERVRKGWFPANPARNGDAKRQDAGRSGCDGTSSCSEGMAEEYADNAVNCRNDNEKKGSKVMEMRRKEKMISQEEIMEVLEKAEYGVLSTVSGDGIPYGTPVNFVFMDGAIYFHCATEGHRLDNIAANDNVCFTVVDSVELMPEQFNTRYCSVIAFGKAEVLENEEEKKAALLGIVKKLSPGFIESGMKYIDSSVNEAHVIRICVSEMTGKATR
;
A
#
# COMPACT_ATOMS: atom_id res chain seq x y z
N MET A 1 33.61 7.30 -44.61
CA MET A 1 32.50 7.59 -43.67
C MET A 1 32.82 6.95 -42.33
N ASN A 2 32.57 7.65 -41.22
CA ASN A 2 32.86 7.14 -39.87
C ASN A 2 31.61 6.46 -39.31
N PHE A 3 31.61 5.11 -39.29
CA PHE A 3 30.48 4.31 -38.82
C PHE A 3 30.54 3.96 -37.32
N TYR A 4 31.59 4.41 -36.61
CA TYR A 4 31.80 4.05 -35.20
C TYR A 4 30.63 4.46 -34.30
N GLY A 5 30.03 5.62 -34.54
CA GLY A 5 28.88 6.08 -33.75
C GLY A 5 27.65 5.18 -33.89
N VAL A 6 27.35 4.72 -35.11
CA VAL A 6 26.22 3.81 -35.37
C VAL A 6 26.47 2.44 -34.74
N VAL A 7 27.68 1.91 -34.88
CA VAL A 7 28.07 0.62 -34.29
C VAL A 7 28.00 0.67 -32.76
N ILE A 8 28.50 1.74 -32.14
CA ILE A 8 28.44 1.92 -30.68
C ILE A 8 26.98 1.99 -30.21
N ALA A 9 26.12 2.77 -30.88
CA ALA A 9 24.71 2.89 -30.51
C ALA A 9 23.98 1.53 -30.52
N VAL A 10 24.21 0.72 -31.56
CA VAL A 10 23.64 -0.63 -31.67
C VAL A 10 24.13 -1.54 -30.55
N ILE A 11 25.43 -1.52 -30.25
CA ILE A 11 26.02 -2.33 -29.17
C ILE A 11 25.48 -1.89 -27.81
N THR A 12 25.40 -0.58 -27.54
CA THR A 12 24.84 -0.03 -26.30
C THR A 12 23.40 -0.46 -26.08
N PHE A 13 22.56 -0.38 -27.12
CA PHE A 13 21.16 -0.80 -27.01
C PHE A 13 21.05 -2.30 -26.71
N MET A 14 21.87 -3.14 -27.35
CA MET A 14 21.92 -4.58 -27.04
C MET A 14 22.38 -4.86 -25.61
N ILE A 15 23.40 -4.16 -25.11
CA ILE A 15 23.88 -4.29 -23.73
C ILE A 15 22.73 -3.99 -22.76
N ILE A 16 22.09 -2.81 -22.88
CA ILE A 16 20.99 -2.42 -21.99
C ILE A 16 19.85 -3.45 -22.05
N GLY A 17 19.48 -3.90 -23.25
CA GLY A 17 18.44 -4.90 -23.45
C GLY A 17 18.73 -6.25 -22.78
N VAL A 18 19.99 -6.70 -22.79
CA VAL A 18 20.42 -7.96 -22.17
C VAL A 18 20.50 -7.87 -20.65
N PHE A 19 20.83 -6.70 -20.08
CA PHE A 19 20.92 -6.55 -18.63
C PHE A 19 19.57 -6.65 -17.90
N HIS A 20 18.45 -6.29 -18.54
CA HIS A 20 17.11 -6.44 -17.96
C HIS A 20 16.77 -7.90 -17.58
N PRO A 21 16.81 -8.89 -18.50
CA PRO A 21 16.56 -10.28 -18.16
C PRO A 21 17.62 -10.89 -17.25
N ILE A 22 18.87 -10.39 -17.30
CA ILE A 22 19.92 -10.80 -16.36
C ILE A 22 19.52 -10.43 -14.93
N VAL A 23 19.09 -9.18 -14.71
CA VAL A 23 18.72 -8.71 -13.37
C VAL A 23 17.50 -9.46 -12.81
N ILE A 24 16.49 -9.73 -13.66
CA ILE A 24 15.33 -10.54 -13.27
C ILE A 24 15.76 -11.94 -12.84
N LYS A 25 16.60 -12.63 -13.64
CA LYS A 25 17.09 -13.97 -13.30
C LYS A 25 18.02 -13.98 -12.09
N ALA A 26 18.85 -12.95 -11.94
CA ALA A 26 19.75 -12.80 -10.82
C ALA A 26 18.98 -12.61 -9.51
N GLU A 27 17.91 -11.81 -9.50
CA GLU A 27 17.01 -11.71 -8.35
C GLU A 27 16.34 -13.07 -8.07
N TYR A 28 15.76 -13.70 -9.11
CA TYR A 28 15.01 -14.95 -8.96
C TYR A 28 15.85 -16.10 -8.39
N HIS A 29 17.12 -16.22 -8.80
CA HIS A 29 18.01 -17.31 -8.37
C HIS A 29 18.93 -16.95 -7.21
N LEU A 30 19.42 -15.70 -7.13
CA LEU A 30 20.50 -15.28 -6.23
C LEU A 30 20.11 -14.14 -5.28
N THR A 31 18.89 -13.59 -5.40
CA THR A 31 18.37 -12.47 -4.58
C THR A 31 19.13 -11.14 -4.81
N GLU A 32 18.71 -10.04 -4.18
CA GLU A 32 19.49 -8.79 -4.24
C GLU A 32 20.89 -8.92 -3.62
N ARG A 33 21.18 -10.00 -2.89
CA ARG A 33 22.48 -10.27 -2.26
C ARG A 33 23.63 -10.43 -3.27
N CYS A 34 23.34 -10.67 -4.55
CA CYS A 34 24.36 -10.71 -5.60
C CYS A 34 24.89 -9.32 -6.00
N TRP A 35 24.38 -8.22 -5.42
CA TRP A 35 24.83 -6.87 -5.73
C TRP A 35 26.36 -6.64 -5.67
N PRO A 36 27.16 -7.28 -4.80
CA PRO A 36 28.62 -7.07 -4.79
C PRO A 36 29.29 -7.59 -6.07
N LEU A 37 28.71 -8.61 -6.73
CA LEU A 37 29.23 -9.13 -7.99
C LEU A 37 29.06 -8.10 -9.11
N PHE A 38 27.90 -7.45 -9.19
CA PHE A 38 27.65 -6.36 -10.13
C PHE A 38 28.53 -5.14 -9.87
N LEU A 39 28.78 -4.81 -8.60
CA LEU A 39 29.69 -3.72 -8.24
C LEU A 39 31.14 -4.03 -8.64
N ALA A 40 31.64 -5.21 -8.29
CA ALA A 40 33.00 -5.63 -8.62
C ALA A 40 33.20 -5.69 -10.14
N ALA A 41 32.26 -6.30 -10.87
CA ALA A 41 32.30 -6.34 -12.33
C ALA A 41 32.26 -4.93 -12.95
N GLY A 42 31.42 -4.03 -12.42
CA GLY A 42 31.35 -2.64 -12.85
C GLY A 42 32.68 -1.90 -12.71
N ILE A 43 33.32 -2.00 -11.53
CA ILE A 43 34.62 -1.37 -11.26
C ILE A 43 35.71 -1.92 -12.20
N VAL A 44 35.77 -3.25 -12.37
CA VAL A 44 36.77 -3.89 -13.25
C VAL A 44 36.59 -3.45 -14.71
N LEU A 45 35.35 -3.40 -15.20
CA LEU A 45 35.06 -3.00 -16.58
C LEU A 45 35.33 -1.51 -16.83
N ILE A 46 34.98 -0.64 -15.88
CA ILE A 46 35.29 0.79 -15.97
C ILE A 46 36.80 1.00 -15.92
N GLY A 47 37.52 0.35 -15.00
CA GLY A 47 38.98 0.40 -14.95
C GLY A 47 39.63 -0.10 -16.25
N GLY A 48 39.15 -1.23 -16.78
CA GLY A 48 39.59 -1.78 -18.06
C GLY A 48 39.31 -0.86 -19.25
N SER A 49 38.22 -0.08 -19.20
CA SER A 49 37.89 0.88 -20.26
C SER A 49 38.94 2.00 -20.40
N VAL A 50 39.54 2.44 -19.28
CA VAL A 50 40.58 3.47 -19.26
C VAL A 50 41.90 2.94 -19.82
N LEU A 51 42.17 1.64 -19.64
CA LEU A 51 43.39 0.98 -20.09
C LEU A 51 43.31 0.48 -21.55
N ALA A 52 42.14 0.54 -22.16
CA ALA A 52 41.93 0.05 -23.52
C ALA A 52 42.53 1.01 -24.56
N SER A 53 43.46 0.51 -25.37
CA SER A 53 44.08 1.26 -26.47
C SER A 53 43.13 1.51 -27.65
N ASN A 54 42.08 0.70 -27.80
CA ASN A 54 41.07 0.84 -28.84
C ASN A 54 39.84 1.59 -28.30
N THR A 55 39.51 2.72 -28.91
CA THR A 55 38.37 3.56 -28.52
C THR A 55 37.04 2.80 -28.52
N MET A 56 36.81 1.91 -29.48
CA MET A 56 35.57 1.13 -29.53
C MET A 56 35.48 0.15 -28.38
N LEU A 57 36.59 -0.52 -28.05
CA LEU A 57 36.65 -1.41 -26.89
C LEU A 57 36.47 -0.64 -25.57
N SER A 58 37.11 0.53 -25.45
CA SER A 58 36.96 1.43 -24.31
C SER A 58 35.49 1.81 -24.10
N CYS A 59 34.80 2.25 -25.16
CA CYS A 59 33.38 2.60 -25.08
C CYS A 59 32.50 1.42 -24.66
N VAL A 60 32.70 0.24 -25.25
CA VAL A 60 31.91 -0.97 -24.91
C VAL A 60 32.12 -1.39 -23.46
N LEU A 61 33.37 -1.38 -22.98
CA LEU A 61 33.69 -1.70 -21.59
C LEU A 61 33.08 -0.67 -20.63
N GLY A 62 33.16 0.63 -20.94
CA GLY A 62 32.56 1.69 -20.14
C GLY A 62 31.04 1.58 -20.03
N VAL A 63 30.34 1.39 -21.16
CA VAL A 63 28.88 1.20 -21.18
C VAL A 63 28.46 -0.04 -20.42
N THR A 64 29.18 -1.15 -20.58
CA THR A 64 28.91 -2.41 -19.86
C THR A 64 29.13 -2.23 -18.36
N GLY A 65 30.21 -1.55 -17.96
CA GLY A 65 30.51 -1.26 -16.56
C GLY A 65 29.45 -0.38 -15.88
N CYS A 66 29.02 0.69 -16.55
CA CYS A 66 27.90 1.52 -16.08
C CYS A 66 26.58 0.74 -16.00
N SER A 67 26.32 -0.16 -16.96
CA SER A 67 25.14 -1.03 -16.94
C SER A 67 25.15 -2.00 -15.76
N CYS A 68 26.32 -2.54 -15.39
CA CYS A 68 26.49 -3.33 -14.16
C CYS A 68 26.17 -2.51 -12.90
N MET A 69 26.64 -1.26 -12.82
CA MET A 69 26.36 -0.40 -11.66
C MET A 69 24.88 -0.04 -11.57
N TRP A 70 24.24 0.31 -12.70
CA TRP A 70 22.80 0.58 -12.76
C TRP A 70 21.97 -0.64 -12.34
N SER A 71 22.43 -1.85 -12.70
CA SER A 71 21.78 -3.11 -12.35
C SER A 71 21.68 -3.36 -10.84
N ILE A 72 22.52 -2.72 -10.02
CA ILE A 72 22.39 -2.78 -8.55
C ILE A 72 21.09 -2.11 -8.09
N LYS A 73 20.76 -0.96 -8.68
CA LYS A 73 19.50 -0.26 -8.39
C LYS A 73 18.31 -1.07 -8.92
N GLU A 74 18.42 -1.57 -10.15
CA GLU A 74 17.37 -2.40 -10.76
C GLU A 74 17.13 -3.69 -9.96
N LEU A 75 18.16 -4.33 -9.39
CA LEU A 75 18.01 -5.49 -8.50
C LEU A 75 17.16 -5.17 -7.27
N ARG A 76 17.37 -4.01 -6.65
CA ARG A 76 16.57 -3.57 -5.48
C ARG A 76 15.13 -3.25 -5.88
N GLU A 77 14.93 -2.62 -7.03
CA GLU A 77 13.59 -2.35 -7.56
C GLU A 77 12.86 -3.65 -7.96
N GLN A 78 13.56 -4.62 -8.56
CA GLN A 78 12.98 -5.93 -8.91
C GLN A 78 12.57 -6.72 -7.68
N LYS A 79 13.37 -6.71 -6.61
CA LYS A 79 12.96 -7.28 -5.32
C LYS A 79 11.62 -6.70 -4.84
N GLU A 80 11.45 -5.39 -4.96
CA GLU A 80 10.20 -4.73 -4.58
C GLU A 80 9.05 -5.11 -5.52
N ARG A 81 9.30 -5.29 -6.82
CA ARG A 81 8.29 -5.76 -7.79
C ARG A 81 7.85 -7.21 -7.50
N VAL A 82 8.76 -8.09 -7.11
CA VAL A 82 8.44 -9.44 -6.64
C VAL A 82 7.67 -9.39 -5.32
N ARG A 83 8.05 -8.50 -4.39
CA ARG A 83 7.34 -8.28 -3.11
C ARG A 83 5.89 -7.82 -3.32
N LYS A 84 5.65 -6.98 -4.33
CA LYS A 84 4.32 -6.51 -4.76
C LYS A 84 3.53 -7.55 -5.56
N GLY A 85 4.10 -8.73 -5.83
CA GLY A 85 3.45 -9.79 -6.59
C GLY A 85 3.39 -9.58 -8.11
N TRP A 86 4.10 -8.57 -8.66
CA TRP A 86 4.13 -8.30 -10.11
C TRP A 86 4.99 -9.29 -10.88
N PHE A 87 5.92 -9.96 -10.19
CA PHE A 87 6.79 -11.00 -10.75
C PHE A 87 6.77 -12.24 -9.85
N PRO A 88 6.89 -13.45 -10.41
CA PRO A 88 6.79 -14.69 -9.65
C PRO A 88 7.95 -14.84 -8.66
N ALA A 89 7.61 -15.07 -7.40
CA ALA A 89 8.58 -15.46 -6.38
C ALA A 89 9.05 -16.90 -6.59
N ASN A 90 10.33 -17.18 -6.33
CA ASN A 90 10.89 -18.53 -6.47
C ASN A 90 10.38 -19.47 -5.35
N PRO A 91 9.60 -20.52 -5.68
CA PRO A 91 8.99 -21.43 -4.69
C PRO A 91 10.01 -22.21 -3.86
N ALA A 92 11.22 -22.43 -4.39
CA ALA A 92 12.29 -23.14 -3.69
C ALA A 92 12.86 -22.35 -2.49
N ARG A 93 12.43 -21.09 -2.30
CA ARG A 93 12.93 -20.16 -1.28
C ARG A 93 12.01 -20.01 -0.06
N ASN A 94 11.09 -20.94 0.18
CA ASN A 94 10.21 -20.98 1.38
C ASN A 94 10.97 -20.92 2.73
N GLY A 95 12.30 -21.06 2.75
CA GLY A 95 13.15 -20.88 3.93
C GLY A 95 13.58 -19.43 4.22
N ASP A 96 13.60 -18.53 3.23
CA ASP A 96 13.99 -17.12 3.42
C ASP A 96 12.85 -16.28 4.02
N ALA A 97 11.59 -16.62 3.72
CA ALA A 97 10.42 -16.11 4.43
C ALA A 97 10.50 -16.48 5.93
N LYS A 98 10.89 -17.74 6.23
CA LYS A 98 11.06 -18.21 7.61
C LYS A 98 12.28 -17.66 8.34
N ARG A 99 13.38 -17.26 7.66
CA ARG A 99 14.56 -16.69 8.34
C ARG A 99 14.39 -15.24 8.78
N GLN A 100 13.47 -14.48 8.17
CA GLN A 100 13.07 -13.17 8.68
C GLN A 100 12.06 -13.30 9.82
N ASP A 101 11.29 -14.39 9.86
CA ASP A 101 10.43 -14.76 11.00
C ASP A 101 11.15 -15.57 12.12
N ALA A 102 12.40 -16.04 11.93
CA ALA A 102 13.10 -16.86 12.92
C ALA A 102 13.80 -16.04 14.04
N GLY A 103 13.85 -14.71 13.92
CA GLY A 103 14.16 -13.82 15.05
C GLY A 103 12.96 -13.60 15.98
N ARG A 104 11.85 -14.31 15.74
CA ARG A 104 10.51 -14.04 16.28
C ARG A 104 10.00 -15.13 17.23
N SER A 105 10.89 -15.80 17.95
CA SER A 105 10.50 -16.66 19.08
C SER A 105 11.33 -16.31 20.31
N GLY A 106 10.82 -15.37 21.09
CA GLY A 106 11.47 -14.92 22.31
C GLY A 106 10.73 -13.75 22.94
N CYS A 107 9.47 -13.94 23.28
CA CYS A 107 8.81 -13.11 24.29
C CYS A 107 8.18 -14.07 25.30
N ASP A 108 8.94 -14.36 26.35
CA ASP A 108 8.39 -14.95 27.57
C ASP A 108 7.29 -14.04 28.10
N GLY A 109 6.20 -14.67 28.53
CA GLY A 109 5.11 -13.98 29.18
C GLY A 109 5.59 -13.31 30.45
N THR A 110 5.32 -12.01 30.55
CA THR A 110 4.85 -11.26 31.72
C THR A 110 5.24 -9.79 31.56
N SER A 111 4.33 -8.97 31.03
CA SER A 111 4.26 -7.58 31.46
C SER A 111 2.85 -7.06 31.31
N SER A 112 2.30 -6.69 32.45
CA SER A 112 1.05 -6.01 32.69
C SER A 112 1.00 -4.67 31.94
N CYS A 113 0.42 -4.64 30.75
CA CYS A 113 0.07 -3.43 30.00
C CYS A 113 -1.00 -3.78 28.96
N SER A 114 -2.19 -4.23 29.38
CA SER A 114 -3.27 -4.54 28.40
C SER A 114 -4.70 -4.53 28.93
N GLU A 115 -4.96 -4.03 30.14
CA GLU A 115 -6.34 -3.99 30.66
C GLU A 115 -6.99 -2.61 30.48
N GLY A 116 -6.26 -1.51 30.73
CA GLY A 116 -6.82 -0.15 30.57
C GLY A 116 -7.13 0.26 29.13
N MET A 117 -6.33 -0.19 28.16
CA MET A 117 -6.55 0.12 26.74
C MET A 117 -7.83 -0.54 26.20
N ALA A 118 -8.09 -1.81 26.56
CA ALA A 118 -9.23 -2.56 26.04
C ALA A 118 -10.59 -2.01 26.52
N GLU A 119 -10.65 -1.41 27.72
CA GLU A 119 -11.87 -0.80 28.26
C GLU A 119 -12.22 0.53 27.55
N GLU A 120 -11.24 1.39 27.27
CA GLU A 120 -11.47 2.66 26.56
C GLU A 120 -11.83 2.46 25.07
N TYR A 121 -11.27 1.41 24.43
CA TYR A 121 -11.68 1.00 23.07
C TYR A 121 -13.14 0.50 23.01
N ALA A 122 -13.62 -0.15 24.07
CA ALA A 122 -15.01 -0.62 24.14
C ALA A 122 -16.00 0.55 24.27
N ASP A 123 -15.66 1.59 25.05
CA ASP A 123 -16.51 2.76 25.26
C ASP A 123 -16.71 3.60 23.99
N ASN A 124 -15.68 3.70 23.13
CA ASN A 124 -15.78 4.39 21.85
C ASN A 124 -16.68 3.66 20.83
N ALA A 125 -16.67 2.32 20.82
CA ALA A 125 -17.59 1.51 20.02
C ALA A 125 -19.05 1.63 20.53
N VAL A 126 -19.24 1.81 21.84
CA VAL A 126 -20.54 2.07 22.47
C VAL A 126 -21.06 3.47 22.10
N ASN A 127 -20.20 4.47 22.01
CA ASN A 127 -20.60 5.83 21.61
C ASN A 127 -21.06 5.91 20.14
N CYS A 128 -20.35 5.31 19.17
CA CYS A 128 -20.85 5.29 17.77
C CYS A 128 -22.19 4.53 17.66
N ARG A 129 -22.43 3.47 18.45
CA ARG A 129 -23.73 2.76 18.48
C ARG A 129 -24.86 3.63 19.02
N ASN A 130 -24.62 4.34 20.13
CA ASN A 130 -25.61 5.22 20.76
C ASN A 130 -25.98 6.43 19.88
N ASP A 131 -25.05 6.93 19.07
CA ASP A 131 -25.29 8.04 18.14
C ASP A 131 -26.11 7.61 16.92
N ASN A 132 -25.93 6.37 16.46
CA ASN A 132 -26.69 5.78 15.36
C ASN A 132 -28.17 5.53 15.69
N GLU A 133 -28.50 5.16 16.94
CA GLU A 133 -29.88 4.87 17.35
C GLU A 133 -30.78 6.12 17.44
N LYS A 134 -30.21 7.32 17.57
CA LYS A 134 -30.97 8.56 17.84
C LYS A 134 -31.57 9.24 16.61
N LYS A 135 -31.24 8.84 15.38
CA LYS A 135 -31.73 9.50 14.17
C LYS A 135 -32.20 8.49 13.13
N GLY A 136 -33.51 8.49 12.88
CA GLY A 136 -34.13 7.71 11.81
C GLY A 136 -33.60 8.12 10.43
N SER A 137 -32.54 7.44 9.99
CA SER A 137 -32.08 7.45 8.61
C SER A 137 -33.01 6.56 7.78
N LYS A 138 -33.40 7.02 6.59
CA LYS A 138 -34.14 6.21 5.63
C LYS A 138 -33.18 5.15 5.08
N VAL A 139 -33.33 3.91 5.56
CA VAL A 139 -32.55 2.75 5.11
C VAL A 139 -32.55 2.68 3.58
N MET A 140 -31.38 2.72 2.97
CA MET A 140 -31.22 2.67 1.52
C MET A 140 -31.25 1.20 1.07
N GLU A 141 -32.46 0.68 0.85
CA GLU A 141 -32.63 -0.74 0.50
C GLU A 141 -32.01 -1.06 -0.87
N MET A 142 -31.12 -2.05 -0.90
CA MET A 142 -30.46 -2.47 -2.13
C MET A 142 -31.47 -3.08 -3.12
N ARG A 143 -31.55 -2.51 -4.33
CA ARG A 143 -32.48 -2.96 -5.38
C ARG A 143 -32.31 -4.44 -5.77
N ARG A 144 -31.07 -4.94 -5.80
CA ARG A 144 -30.72 -6.31 -6.22
C ARG A 144 -30.25 -7.13 -5.01
N LYS A 145 -31.19 -7.66 -4.24
CA LYS A 145 -30.92 -8.40 -3.00
C LYS A 145 -30.08 -9.65 -3.22
N GLU A 146 -30.19 -10.28 -4.40
CA GLU A 146 -29.42 -11.46 -4.76
C GLU A 146 -27.91 -11.19 -4.96
N LYS A 147 -27.52 -9.91 -5.08
CA LYS A 147 -26.11 -9.50 -5.16
C LYS A 147 -25.55 -9.03 -3.82
N MET A 148 -26.35 -9.00 -2.76
CA MET A 148 -25.92 -8.62 -1.43
C MET A 148 -24.99 -9.70 -0.85
N ILE A 149 -23.87 -9.28 -0.28
CA ILE A 149 -22.93 -10.18 0.41
C ILE A 149 -23.16 -10.15 1.92
N SER A 150 -22.66 -11.18 2.62
CA SER A 150 -22.83 -11.28 4.07
C SER A 150 -21.99 -10.22 4.81
N GLN A 151 -22.26 -10.04 6.11
CA GLN A 151 -21.46 -9.14 6.94
C GLN A 151 -20.00 -9.59 7.02
N GLU A 152 -19.75 -10.90 7.08
CA GLU A 152 -18.40 -11.47 7.08
C GLU A 152 -17.65 -11.11 5.79
N GLU A 153 -18.30 -11.23 4.63
CA GLU A 153 -17.70 -10.84 3.34
C GLU A 153 -17.43 -9.33 3.26
N ILE A 154 -18.30 -8.50 3.86
CA ILE A 154 -18.06 -7.05 3.95
C ILE A 154 -16.81 -6.76 4.76
N MET A 155 -16.63 -7.43 5.91
CA MET A 155 -15.43 -7.26 6.74
C MET A 155 -14.18 -7.67 5.98
N GLU A 156 -14.22 -8.78 5.24
CA GLU A 156 -13.07 -9.21 4.42
C GLU A 156 -12.69 -8.17 3.36
N VAL A 157 -13.67 -7.55 2.69
CA VAL A 157 -13.40 -6.50 1.70
C VAL A 157 -12.74 -5.28 2.36
N LEU A 158 -13.23 -4.85 3.53
CA LEU A 158 -12.66 -3.72 4.26
C LEU A 158 -11.27 -4.00 4.82
N GLU A 159 -10.99 -5.25 5.20
CA GLU A 159 -9.69 -5.69 5.69
C GLU A 159 -8.66 -5.77 4.56
N LYS A 160 -9.03 -6.33 3.40
CA LYS A 160 -8.13 -6.52 2.25
C LYS A 160 -7.86 -5.23 1.46
N ALA A 161 -8.87 -4.36 1.32
CA ALA A 161 -8.74 -3.19 0.46
C ALA A 161 -7.72 -2.17 1.00
N GLU A 162 -6.78 -1.77 0.15
CA GLU A 162 -5.71 -0.82 0.52
C GLU A 162 -6.22 0.63 0.63
N TYR A 163 -7.25 0.98 -0.14
CA TYR A 163 -7.83 2.32 -0.19
C TYR A 163 -9.35 2.25 -0.40
N GLY A 164 -10.02 3.36 -0.08
CA GLY A 164 -11.41 3.60 -0.43
C GLY A 164 -11.61 5.05 -0.85
N VAL A 165 -12.80 5.37 -1.35
CA VAL A 165 -13.17 6.70 -1.83
C VAL A 165 -14.12 7.33 -0.82
N LEU A 166 -13.65 8.38 -0.15
CA LEU A 166 -14.45 9.25 0.69
C LEU A 166 -15.22 10.21 -0.21
N SER A 167 -16.55 10.16 -0.15
CA SER A 167 -17.45 11.09 -0.82
C SER A 167 -18.00 12.09 0.19
N THR A 168 -17.74 13.37 -0.07
CA THR A 168 -18.20 14.52 0.71
C THR A 168 -18.96 15.48 -0.20
N VAL A 169 -19.62 16.48 0.38
CA VAL A 169 -20.30 17.54 -0.37
C VAL A 169 -19.82 18.89 0.19
N SER A 170 -19.43 19.80 -0.68
CA SER A 170 -19.05 21.16 -0.28
C SER A 170 -20.24 21.98 0.17
N GLY A 171 -19.98 23.12 0.83
CA GLY A 171 -21.04 24.01 1.33
C GLY A 171 -21.97 24.56 0.24
N ASP A 172 -21.50 24.63 -1.01
CA ASP A 172 -22.28 25.01 -2.19
C ASP A 172 -22.93 23.82 -2.93
N GLY A 173 -22.83 22.60 -2.38
CA GLY A 173 -23.52 21.41 -2.88
C GLY A 173 -22.75 20.61 -3.93
N ILE A 174 -21.46 20.90 -4.16
CA ILE A 174 -20.63 20.18 -5.14
C ILE A 174 -20.12 18.87 -4.52
N PRO A 175 -20.38 17.70 -5.15
CA PRO A 175 -19.88 16.43 -4.64
C PRO A 175 -18.36 16.32 -4.86
N TYR A 176 -17.66 15.75 -3.89
CA TYR A 176 -16.22 15.57 -3.92
C TYR A 176 -15.81 14.18 -3.43
N GLY A 177 -15.27 13.38 -4.35
CA GLY A 177 -14.78 12.03 -4.10
C GLY A 177 -13.26 12.01 -3.97
N THR A 178 -12.73 11.52 -2.86
CA THR A 178 -11.28 11.48 -2.62
C THR A 178 -10.81 10.10 -2.18
N PRO A 179 -9.86 9.47 -2.91
CA PRO A 179 -9.26 8.23 -2.48
C PRO A 179 -8.39 8.45 -1.23
N VAL A 180 -8.52 7.58 -0.25
CA VAL A 180 -7.71 7.56 0.98
C VAL A 180 -7.40 6.13 1.41
N ASN A 181 -6.20 5.94 1.92
CA ASN A 181 -5.86 4.73 2.66
C ASN A 181 -6.60 4.76 4.00
N PHE A 182 -7.14 3.62 4.40
CA PHE A 182 -7.99 3.53 5.58
C PHE A 182 -7.79 2.23 6.35
N VAL A 183 -8.21 2.24 7.60
CA VAL A 183 -8.42 1.03 8.41
C VAL A 183 -9.85 1.02 8.92
N PHE A 184 -10.47 -0.15 8.96
CA PHE A 184 -11.77 -0.35 9.59
C PHE A 184 -11.56 -1.05 10.93
N MET A 185 -11.98 -0.44 12.03
CA MET A 185 -11.84 -0.97 13.39
C MET A 185 -13.07 -0.54 14.19
N ASP A 186 -13.61 -1.46 15.01
CA ASP A 186 -14.67 -1.15 15.97
C ASP A 186 -15.92 -0.47 15.37
N GLY A 187 -16.29 -0.86 14.14
CA GLY A 187 -17.46 -0.29 13.46
C GLY A 187 -17.22 1.09 12.84
N ALA A 188 -16.00 1.61 12.87
CA ALA A 188 -15.64 2.91 12.31
C ALA A 188 -14.52 2.79 11.26
N ILE A 189 -14.52 3.74 10.33
CA ILE A 189 -13.47 3.87 9.31
C ILE A 189 -12.55 5.02 9.74
N TYR A 190 -11.24 4.75 9.76
CA TYR A 190 -10.23 5.73 10.12
C TYR A 190 -9.27 5.97 8.97
N PHE A 191 -8.92 7.23 8.73
CA PHE A 191 -7.88 7.62 7.78
C PHE A 191 -7.18 8.90 8.23
N HIS A 192 -5.96 9.12 7.75
CA HIS A 192 -5.21 10.35 8.03
C HIS A 192 -5.26 11.32 6.84
N CYS A 193 -5.06 12.60 7.11
CA CYS A 193 -4.96 13.64 6.08
C CYS A 193 -4.11 14.82 6.55
N ALA A 194 -3.78 15.71 5.61
CA ALA A 194 -3.20 17.01 5.92
C ALA A 194 -4.14 17.81 6.84
N THR A 195 -3.57 18.78 7.58
CA THR A 195 -4.32 19.61 8.54
C THR A 195 -5.23 20.65 7.89
N GLU A 196 -5.12 20.84 6.58
CA GLU A 196 -5.97 21.74 5.80
C GLU A 196 -6.35 21.11 4.46
N GLY A 197 -7.45 21.60 3.88
CA GLY A 197 -7.84 21.29 2.50
C GLY A 197 -9.33 21.00 2.35
N HIS A 198 -9.75 20.94 1.08
CA HIS A 198 -11.15 20.91 0.65
C HIS A 198 -12.01 19.82 1.33
N ARG A 199 -11.44 18.66 1.68
CA ARG A 199 -12.20 17.61 2.38
C ARG A 199 -12.60 18.02 3.80
N LEU A 200 -11.72 18.76 4.49
CA LEU A 200 -11.95 19.20 5.87
C LEU A 200 -12.98 20.31 5.89
N ASP A 201 -12.91 21.23 4.93
CA ASP A 201 -13.94 22.26 4.72
C ASP A 201 -15.31 21.62 4.47
N ASN A 202 -15.35 20.58 3.64
CA ASN A 202 -16.59 19.83 3.37
C ASN A 202 -17.12 19.14 4.63
N ILE A 203 -16.26 18.44 5.39
CA ILE A 203 -16.67 17.74 6.62
C ILE A 203 -17.15 18.73 7.68
N ALA A 204 -16.49 19.89 7.81
CA ALA A 204 -16.90 20.95 8.73
C ALA A 204 -18.26 21.56 8.36
N ALA A 205 -18.57 21.67 7.06
CA ALA A 205 -19.86 22.15 6.58
C ALA A 205 -20.97 21.09 6.64
N ASN A 206 -20.64 19.82 6.36
CA ASN A 206 -21.55 18.69 6.38
C ASN A 206 -20.81 17.40 6.72
N ASP A 207 -21.05 16.92 7.94
CA ASP A 207 -20.41 15.71 8.47
C ASP A 207 -20.95 14.40 7.88
N ASN A 208 -22.02 14.42 7.09
CA ASN A 208 -22.59 13.22 6.50
C ASN A 208 -21.79 12.81 5.27
N VAL A 209 -21.17 11.63 5.33
CA VAL A 209 -20.25 11.13 4.30
C VAL A 209 -20.66 9.74 3.79
N CYS A 210 -20.17 9.42 2.61
CA CYS A 210 -20.26 8.09 2.02
C CYS A 210 -18.84 7.58 1.73
N PHE A 211 -18.49 6.40 2.22
CA PHE A 211 -17.23 5.75 1.96
C PHE A 211 -17.44 4.53 1.06
N THR A 212 -16.76 4.48 -0.07
CA THR A 212 -16.89 3.38 -1.05
C THR A 212 -15.58 2.63 -1.19
N VAL A 213 -15.65 1.32 -1.09
CA VAL A 213 -14.53 0.40 -1.31
C VAL A 213 -14.90 -0.54 -2.45
N VAL A 214 -13.96 -0.76 -3.36
CA VAL A 214 -14.08 -1.76 -4.43
C VAL A 214 -12.83 -2.62 -4.38
N ASP A 215 -13.04 -3.92 -4.44
CA ASP A 215 -11.98 -4.93 -4.40
C ASP A 215 -12.28 -6.08 -5.37
N SER A 216 -11.28 -6.93 -5.61
CA SER A 216 -11.42 -8.18 -6.35
C SER A 216 -11.99 -8.00 -7.78
N VAL A 217 -11.52 -6.95 -8.48
CA VAL A 217 -12.00 -6.61 -9.82
C VAL A 217 -11.35 -7.51 -10.88
N GLU A 218 -12.16 -8.27 -11.60
CA GLU A 218 -11.75 -9.09 -12.75
C GLU A 218 -12.66 -8.81 -13.95
N LEU A 219 -12.07 -8.36 -15.07
CA LEU A 219 -12.81 -8.11 -16.30
C LEU A 219 -13.11 -9.42 -17.04
N MET A 220 -14.34 -9.58 -17.53
CA MET A 220 -14.78 -10.74 -18.32
C MET A 220 -15.31 -10.27 -19.69
N PRO A 221 -14.43 -9.91 -20.64
CA PRO A 221 -14.84 -9.29 -21.91
C PRO A 221 -15.78 -10.16 -22.74
N GLU A 222 -15.55 -11.47 -22.78
CA GLU A 222 -16.38 -12.43 -23.54
C GLU A 222 -17.83 -12.50 -23.03
N GLN A 223 -18.06 -12.12 -21.77
CA GLN A 223 -19.37 -12.13 -21.13
C GLN A 223 -19.95 -10.72 -20.94
N PHE A 224 -19.26 -9.68 -21.42
CA PHE A 224 -19.59 -8.27 -21.17
C PHE A 224 -19.87 -7.99 -19.68
N ASN A 225 -19.09 -8.61 -18.80
CA ASN A 225 -19.30 -8.58 -17.36
C ASN A 225 -18.00 -8.29 -16.60
N THR A 226 -18.12 -7.94 -15.32
CA THR A 226 -17.00 -7.69 -14.42
C THR A 226 -17.31 -8.32 -13.08
N ARG A 227 -16.42 -9.19 -12.58
CA ARG A 227 -16.47 -9.62 -11.19
C ARG A 227 -15.88 -8.54 -10.31
N TYR A 228 -16.52 -8.32 -9.17
CA TYR A 228 -16.05 -7.38 -8.15
C TYR A 228 -16.76 -7.67 -6.84
N CYS A 229 -16.15 -7.21 -5.76
CA CYS A 229 -16.80 -6.99 -4.48
C CYS A 229 -16.71 -5.50 -4.15
N SER A 230 -17.78 -4.92 -3.59
CA SER A 230 -17.79 -3.52 -3.19
C SER A 230 -18.56 -3.33 -1.90
N VAL A 231 -18.13 -2.37 -1.10
CA VAL A 231 -18.78 -1.95 0.13
C VAL A 231 -19.08 -0.46 0.03
N ILE A 232 -20.29 -0.07 0.41
CA ILE A 232 -20.69 1.33 0.56
C ILE A 232 -21.13 1.51 2.02
N ALA A 233 -20.44 2.40 2.72
CA ALA A 233 -20.71 2.76 4.10
C ALA A 233 -21.15 4.23 4.19
N PHE A 234 -22.25 4.50 4.86
CA PHE A 234 -22.69 5.84 5.23
C PHE A 234 -22.39 6.08 6.69
N GLY A 235 -22.07 7.32 7.04
CA GLY A 235 -21.77 7.67 8.41
C GLY A 235 -21.48 9.16 8.59
N LYS A 236 -21.08 9.50 9.81
CA LYS A 236 -20.64 10.85 10.18
C LYS A 236 -19.14 10.90 10.31
N ALA A 237 -18.51 11.86 9.65
CA ALA A 237 -17.08 12.11 9.73
C ALA A 237 -16.75 13.18 10.77
N GLU A 238 -15.72 12.94 11.57
CA GLU A 238 -15.22 13.89 12.55
C GLU A 238 -13.69 13.85 12.62
N VAL A 239 -13.09 15.00 12.96
CA VAL A 239 -11.65 15.10 13.24
C VAL A 239 -11.41 14.62 14.67
N LEU A 240 -10.46 13.70 14.85
CA LEU A 240 -10.07 13.24 16.18
C LEU A 240 -9.16 14.26 16.85
N GLU A 241 -9.54 14.63 18.08
CA GLU A 241 -8.77 15.54 18.94
C GLU A 241 -7.94 14.78 19.99
N ASN A 242 -8.40 13.62 20.46
CA ASN A 242 -7.69 12.80 21.45
C ASN A 242 -6.44 12.17 20.81
N GLU A 243 -5.26 12.47 21.37
CA GLU A 243 -3.97 11.97 20.87
C GLU A 243 -3.88 10.44 20.92
N GLU A 244 -4.42 9.79 21.94
CA GLU A 244 -4.40 8.33 22.08
C GLU A 244 -5.23 7.65 20.99
N GLU A 245 -6.43 8.18 20.71
CA GLU A 245 -7.27 7.70 19.60
C GLU A 245 -6.58 7.91 18.24
N LYS A 246 -5.95 9.07 18.03
CA LYS A 246 -5.18 9.34 16.81
C LYS A 246 -4.06 8.31 16.64
N LYS A 247 -3.28 8.04 17.69
CA LYS A 247 -2.19 7.06 17.66
C LYS A 247 -2.71 5.66 17.37
N ALA A 248 -3.83 5.27 17.98
CA ALA A 248 -4.46 3.97 17.75
C ALA A 248 -4.89 3.78 16.29
N ALA A 249 -5.57 4.78 15.73
CA ALA A 249 -5.98 4.80 14.34
C ALA A 249 -4.79 4.74 13.38
N LEU A 250 -3.76 5.56 13.59
CA LEU A 250 -2.53 5.55 12.79
C LEU A 250 -1.79 4.22 12.88
N LEU A 251 -1.73 3.63 14.07
CA LEU A 251 -1.15 2.30 14.27
C LEU A 251 -1.96 1.22 13.54
N GLY A 252 -3.29 1.32 13.53
CA GLY A 252 -4.17 0.44 12.75
C GLY A 252 -3.86 0.52 11.26
N ILE A 253 -3.66 1.73 10.73
CA ILE A 253 -3.25 1.96 9.34
C ILE A 253 -1.87 1.32 9.07
N VAL A 254 -0.89 1.52 9.95
CA VAL A 254 0.44 0.90 9.83
C VAL A 254 0.36 -0.62 9.86
N LYS A 255 -0.40 -1.21 10.78
CA LYS A 255 -0.59 -2.66 10.88
C LYS A 255 -1.19 -3.24 9.60
N LYS A 256 -2.20 -2.56 9.04
CA LYS A 256 -2.89 -3.00 7.82
C LYS A 256 -2.00 -2.87 6.58
N LEU A 257 -1.39 -1.71 6.37
CA LEU A 257 -0.71 -1.39 5.09
C LEU A 257 0.79 -1.66 5.11
N SER A 258 1.38 -1.79 6.30
CA SER A 258 2.83 -1.96 6.48
C SER A 258 3.15 -2.89 7.66
N PRO A 259 2.61 -4.12 7.69
CA PRO A 259 2.74 -5.05 8.82
C PRO A 259 4.19 -5.42 9.17
N GLY A 260 5.12 -5.28 8.22
CA GLY A 260 6.56 -5.50 8.46
C GLY A 260 7.31 -4.32 9.09
N PHE A 261 6.66 -3.17 9.27
CA PHE A 261 7.29 -1.91 9.68
C PHE A 261 6.67 -1.31 10.94
N ILE A 262 6.05 -2.15 11.79
CA ILE A 262 5.31 -1.69 12.98
C ILE A 262 6.20 -0.87 13.93
N GLU A 263 7.42 -1.32 14.23
CA GLU A 263 8.31 -0.60 15.16
C GLU A 263 8.74 0.77 14.61
N SER A 264 9.14 0.82 13.33
CA SER A 264 9.49 2.07 12.66
C SER A 264 8.29 3.00 12.50
N GLY A 265 7.10 2.43 12.27
CA GLY A 265 5.85 3.16 12.15
C GLY A 265 5.44 3.80 13.47
N MET A 266 5.57 3.09 14.60
CA MET A 266 5.34 3.67 15.92
C MET A 266 6.25 4.86 16.19
N LYS A 267 7.56 4.73 15.95
CA LYS A 267 8.51 5.85 16.10
C LYS A 267 8.14 7.05 15.24
N TYR A 268 7.66 6.81 14.02
CA TYR A 268 7.20 7.88 13.13
C TYR A 268 5.92 8.55 13.64
N ILE A 269 4.95 7.76 14.13
CA ILE A 269 3.72 8.28 14.72
C ILE A 269 4.04 9.15 15.93
N ASP A 270 4.87 8.68 16.86
CA ASP A 270 5.23 9.43 18.07
C ASP A 270 5.89 10.78 17.78
N SER A 271 6.63 10.88 16.68
CA SER A 271 7.30 12.13 16.28
C SER A 271 6.42 13.08 15.47
N SER A 272 5.38 12.58 14.80
CA SER A 272 4.64 13.33 13.77
C SER A 272 3.12 13.35 13.96
N VAL A 273 2.59 12.85 15.08
CA VAL A 273 1.13 12.75 15.33
C VAL A 273 0.40 14.10 15.25
N ASN A 274 1.09 15.20 15.56
CA ASN A 274 0.53 16.56 15.53
C ASN A 274 0.61 17.22 14.16
N GLU A 275 1.33 16.62 13.20
CA GLU A 275 1.47 17.15 11.84
C GLU A 275 0.36 16.69 10.89
N ALA A 276 -0.52 15.79 11.36
CA ALA A 276 -1.63 15.24 10.59
C ALA A 276 -2.94 15.24 11.39
N HIS A 277 -4.06 15.40 10.68
CA HIS A 277 -5.37 15.09 11.22
C HIS A 277 -5.70 13.62 10.95
N VAL A 278 -6.43 13.02 11.89
CA VAL A 278 -7.05 11.71 11.73
C VAL A 278 -8.54 11.92 11.72
N ILE A 279 -9.22 11.39 10.72
CA ILE A 279 -10.66 11.42 10.60
C ILE A 279 -11.22 10.07 11.00
N ARG A 280 -12.26 10.08 11.82
CA ARG A 280 -13.12 8.94 12.14
C ARG A 280 -14.42 9.09 11.38
N ILE A 281 -14.90 8.01 10.76
CA ILE A 281 -16.26 7.89 10.26
C ILE A 281 -16.99 6.88 11.15
N CYS A 282 -17.90 7.34 12.01
CA CYS A 282 -18.83 6.43 12.68
C CYS A 282 -19.82 5.91 11.63
N VAL A 283 -19.72 4.62 11.28
CA VAL A 283 -20.57 4.01 10.26
C VAL A 283 -21.96 3.78 10.83
N SER A 284 -22.98 4.33 10.17
CA SER A 284 -24.39 4.18 10.53
C SER A 284 -25.07 3.06 9.75
N GLU A 285 -24.72 2.93 8.48
CA GLU A 285 -25.28 1.94 7.57
C GLU A 285 -24.19 1.48 6.61
N MET A 286 -24.17 0.19 6.31
CA MET A 286 -23.22 -0.35 5.37
C MET A 286 -23.84 -1.49 4.57
N THR A 287 -23.59 -1.49 3.27
CA THR A 287 -24.04 -2.53 2.37
C THR A 287 -22.90 -3.03 1.50
N GLY A 288 -22.89 -4.33 1.25
CA GLY A 288 -21.93 -4.99 0.37
C GLY A 288 -22.62 -5.54 -0.86
N LYS A 289 -21.93 -5.52 -2.00
CA LYS A 289 -22.38 -6.08 -3.27
C LYS A 289 -21.27 -6.84 -3.97
N ALA A 290 -21.59 -8.01 -4.50
CA ALA A 290 -20.69 -8.76 -5.36
C ALA A 290 -21.29 -9.12 -6.72
N THR A 291 -20.43 -9.27 -7.70
CA THR A 291 -20.71 -9.96 -8.96
C THR A 291 -19.67 -11.07 -9.09
N ARG A 292 -20.13 -12.32 -9.19
CA ARG A 292 -19.31 -13.54 -9.26
C ARG A 292 -19.49 -14.19 -10.62
#